data_AF-A0A453MHF2-F1
#
_entry.id   AF-A0A453MHF2-F1
#
_cell.length_a   1.000
_cell.length_b   1.000
_cell.length_c   1.000
_cell.angle_alpha   90.00
_cell.angle_beta   90.00
_cell.angle_gamma   90.00
#
_symmetry.space_group_name_H-M   'P 1'
#
loop_
_entity.id
_entity.type
_entity.pdbx_description
1 polymer ?
#
loop_
_entity_poly.entity_id
_entity_poly.type
_entity_poly.pdbx_seq_one_letter_code
_entity_poly.pdbx_strand_id
1 'polypeptide(L)'
;MPRHSAASPIYTALARLANFNSGRRVLLASRKTSSSSARSSAKTRPFLCLALFRILVVVTAVFLFPPAIMSSSSSSSSAAAASVPFQSPRKVVKKVLSLSQSEGQGATVRRSIGGHEVRNLDPFLLLDEFSVSKPAGFPDHPHRGFETVTYMLDGVFTHQDFSGHTGTIRTGDVQWMTAGRGIVHSEMPAADGVQKGLQLWINLASKDKMIEPRYQELESKDISQAEKHGVKVRIIAGEAFGVRSPVYARTPTMYMDFTMQP
;
A
#
# COMPACT_ATOMS: atom_id res chain seq x y z
N MET A 1 -22.44 -25.04 17.82
CA MET A 1 -21.71 -25.47 16.61
C MET A 1 -21.88 -24.38 15.56
N PRO A 2 -20.90 -23.49 15.32
CA PRO A 2 -21.07 -22.47 14.29
C PRO A 2 -20.83 -23.12 12.91
N ARG A 3 -21.77 -22.91 11.99
CA ARG A 3 -21.63 -23.30 10.59
C ARG A 3 -20.57 -22.40 9.95
N HIS A 4 -19.56 -23.01 9.34
CA HIS A 4 -18.63 -22.31 8.45
C HIS A 4 -19.42 -21.59 7.35
N SER A 5 -19.27 -20.27 7.28
CA SER A 5 -19.83 -19.44 6.23
C SER A 5 -19.16 -19.82 4.90
N ALA A 6 -19.94 -20.29 3.93
CA ALA A 6 -19.47 -20.53 2.59
C ALA A 6 -19.05 -19.19 1.96
N ALA A 7 -17.86 -19.15 1.34
CA ALA A 7 -17.36 -17.96 0.65
C ALA A 7 -18.40 -17.47 -0.37
N SER A 8 -18.65 -16.15 -0.40
CA SER A 8 -19.63 -15.55 -1.31
C SER A 8 -19.31 -15.92 -2.77
N PRO A 9 -20.31 -16.24 -3.60
CA PRO A 9 -20.11 -16.67 -5.00
C PRO A 9 -19.34 -15.63 -5.84
N ILE A 10 -19.32 -14.36 -5.43
CA ILE A 10 -18.55 -13.27 -6.06
C ILE A 10 -17.04 -13.53 -5.93
N TYR A 11 -16.57 -13.97 -4.76
CA TYR A 11 -15.16 -14.27 -4.49
C TYR A 11 -14.67 -15.42 -5.36
N THR A 12 -15.51 -16.45 -5.54
CA THR A 12 -15.16 -17.62 -6.37
C THR A 12 -15.08 -17.29 -7.85
N ALA A 13 -15.97 -16.42 -8.36
CA ALA A 13 -15.98 -16.03 -9.77
C ALA A 13 -14.81 -15.11 -10.14
N LEU A 14 -14.46 -14.15 -9.28
CA LEU A 14 -13.38 -13.20 -9.55
C LEU A 14 -11.99 -13.83 -9.40
N ALA A 15 -11.79 -14.72 -8.41
CA ALA A 15 -10.55 -15.49 -8.29
C ALA A 15 -10.28 -16.36 -9.54
N ARG A 16 -11.33 -16.92 -10.17
CA ARG A 16 -11.22 -17.67 -11.43
C ARG A 16 -10.82 -16.79 -12.60
N LEU A 17 -11.30 -15.55 -12.68
CA LEU A 17 -10.91 -14.59 -13.73
C LEU A 17 -9.47 -14.11 -13.56
N ALA A 18 -9.01 -13.89 -12.32
CA ALA A 18 -7.62 -13.56 -12.03
C ALA A 18 -6.65 -14.68 -12.46
N ASN A 19 -7.01 -15.94 -12.19
CA ASN A 19 -6.22 -17.10 -12.61
C ASN A 19 -6.28 -17.40 -14.12
N PHE A 20 -7.36 -16.99 -14.82
CA PHE A 20 -7.47 -17.21 -16.26
C PHE A 20 -6.50 -16.32 -17.07
N ASN A 21 -6.14 -15.15 -16.54
CA ASN A 21 -5.23 -14.21 -17.22
C ASN A 21 -3.73 -14.50 -17.02
N SER A 22 -3.34 -15.40 -16.12
CA SER A 22 -1.92 -15.79 -15.94
C SER A 22 -1.46 -16.88 -16.92
N GLY A 23 -2.38 -17.49 -17.68
CA GLY A 23 -2.12 -18.71 -18.47
C GLY A 23 -1.91 -18.54 -19.98
N ARG A 24 -1.98 -17.34 -20.57
CA ARG A 24 -1.83 -17.19 -22.04
C ARG A 24 -0.46 -16.65 -22.45
N ARG A 25 0.51 -17.56 -22.59
CA ARG A 25 1.68 -17.37 -23.47
C ARG A 25 1.34 -17.81 -24.89
N VAL A 26 1.35 -16.83 -25.80
CA VAL A 26 1.71 -16.84 -27.22
C VAL A 26 1.85 -18.21 -27.91
N LEU A 27 0.98 -18.49 -28.89
CA LEU A 27 1.27 -19.41 -29.99
C LEU A 27 1.16 -18.65 -31.31
N LEU A 28 2.30 -18.20 -31.83
CA LEU A 28 2.45 -17.70 -33.21
C LEU A 28 2.65 -18.92 -34.11
N ALA A 29 1.65 -19.28 -34.91
CA ALA A 29 1.76 -20.27 -35.97
C ALA A 29 1.72 -19.54 -37.33
N SER A 30 2.82 -19.63 -38.08
CA SER A 30 2.90 -19.18 -39.47
C SER A 30 3.50 -20.28 -40.34
N ARG A 31 2.80 -20.55 -41.44
CA ARG A 31 3.17 -21.30 -42.67
C ARG A 31 3.21 -22.84 -42.64
N LYS A 32 2.31 -23.41 -43.45
CA LYS A 32 2.57 -24.60 -44.28
C LYS A 32 2.29 -24.22 -45.74
N THR A 33 3.29 -24.37 -46.59
CA THR A 33 3.14 -24.59 -48.03
C THR A 33 3.86 -25.89 -48.37
N SER A 34 3.14 -26.80 -49.01
CA SER A 34 3.57 -28.12 -49.45
C SER A 34 4.32 -28.06 -50.78
N SER A 35 5.40 -28.84 -50.92
CA SER A 35 5.66 -29.64 -52.13
C SER A 35 6.79 -30.64 -51.87
N SER A 36 6.70 -31.77 -52.55
CA SER A 36 7.42 -33.02 -52.35
C SER A 36 8.54 -33.26 -53.36
N SER A 37 9.55 -34.00 -52.90
CA SER A 37 10.42 -34.97 -53.60
C SER A 37 11.41 -34.49 -54.69
N ALA A 38 12.70 -34.78 -54.48
CA ALA A 38 13.46 -35.72 -55.32
C ALA A 38 14.93 -35.92 -54.83
N ARG A 39 15.24 -37.18 -54.46
CA ARG A 39 16.39 -38.06 -54.83
C ARG A 39 17.87 -37.61 -54.83
N SER A 40 18.71 -38.59 -54.43
CA SER A 40 20.14 -38.84 -54.79
C SER A 40 21.21 -38.06 -54.00
N SER A 41 22.41 -38.53 -53.63
CA SER A 41 23.10 -39.83 -53.52
C SER A 41 24.46 -39.56 -52.82
N ALA A 42 24.87 -40.47 -51.93
CA ALA A 42 26.23 -40.95 -51.62
C ALA A 42 27.38 -40.04 -51.10
N LYS A 43 27.97 -40.54 -50.00
CA LYS A 43 29.41 -40.73 -49.66
C LYS A 43 30.11 -39.85 -48.59
N THR A 44 30.82 -40.62 -47.72
CA THR A 44 32.10 -40.38 -47.00
C THR A 44 32.18 -39.58 -45.68
N ARG A 45 32.13 -40.33 -44.56
CA ARG A 45 33.06 -40.49 -43.40
C ARG A 45 33.84 -39.30 -42.76
N PRO A 46 34.25 -39.43 -41.46
CA PRO A 46 34.21 -38.38 -40.43
C PRO A 46 35.59 -37.86 -40.01
N PHE A 47 35.66 -36.72 -39.30
CA PHE A 47 36.83 -36.34 -38.50
C PHE A 47 36.50 -35.60 -37.20
N LEU A 48 37.30 -35.97 -36.20
CA LEU A 48 37.46 -35.57 -34.82
C LEU A 48 38.52 -34.45 -34.73
N CYS A 49 38.37 -33.45 -33.85
CA CYS A 49 39.42 -32.76 -33.06
C CYS A 49 38.87 -31.43 -32.50
N LEU A 50 38.88 -31.14 -31.19
CA LEU A 50 39.98 -30.84 -30.24
C LEU A 50 40.46 -29.38 -30.27
N ALA A 51 40.81 -28.88 -29.06
CA ALA A 51 41.55 -27.65 -28.68
C ALA A 51 40.67 -26.46 -28.22
N LEU A 52 40.62 -26.05 -26.93
CA LEU A 52 41.66 -25.58 -25.96
C LEU A 52 41.88 -24.06 -26.03
N PHE A 53 41.61 -23.33 -24.93
CA PHE A 53 42.30 -22.10 -24.49
C PHE A 53 41.97 -21.86 -22.98
N ARG A 54 42.82 -22.27 -22.02
CA ARG A 54 43.80 -21.47 -21.18
C ARG A 54 43.13 -20.33 -20.37
N ILE A 55 43.09 -20.19 -19.03
CA ILE A 55 43.95 -20.42 -17.83
C ILE A 55 45.31 -19.66 -17.78
N LEU A 56 45.58 -19.06 -16.58
CA LEU A 56 46.86 -18.66 -15.89
C LEU A 56 47.18 -17.12 -15.87
N VAL A 57 47.65 -16.39 -14.83
CA VAL A 57 48.00 -16.57 -13.37
C VAL A 57 48.69 -15.26 -12.84
N VAL A 58 48.41 -14.87 -11.57
CA VAL A 58 49.28 -14.48 -10.37
C VAL A 58 50.41 -13.41 -10.57
N VAL A 59 50.76 -12.48 -9.65
CA VAL A 59 51.49 -12.63 -8.35
C VAL A 59 51.62 -11.27 -7.59
N THR A 60 51.72 -11.40 -6.27
CA THR A 60 51.93 -10.56 -5.05
C THR A 60 53.04 -9.49 -4.96
N ALA A 61 52.93 -8.57 -3.98
CA ALA A 61 54.02 -8.17 -3.06
C ALA A 61 53.51 -7.47 -1.76
N VAL A 62 54.12 -7.82 -0.63
CA VAL A 62 53.98 -7.27 0.74
C VAL A 62 55.39 -6.88 1.23
N PHE A 63 55.59 -5.72 1.87
CA PHE A 63 56.59 -5.48 2.95
C PHE A 63 56.41 -4.12 3.68
N LEU A 64 56.23 -4.20 5.02
CA LEU A 64 56.78 -3.43 6.17
C LEU A 64 56.64 -1.89 6.32
N PHE A 65 55.95 -1.44 7.40
CA PHE A 65 56.34 -0.48 8.49
C PHE A 65 55.12 -0.17 9.44
N PRO A 66 55.27 0.36 10.69
CA PRO A 66 54.65 -0.11 11.95
C PRO A 66 53.43 0.71 12.45
N PRO A 67 52.74 0.33 13.57
CA PRO A 67 51.46 0.94 13.95
C PRO A 67 51.65 2.22 14.77
N ALA A 68 51.05 3.33 14.32
CA ALA A 68 50.91 4.54 15.12
C ALA A 68 49.59 4.49 15.90
N ILE A 69 49.70 4.52 17.22
CA ILE A 69 48.62 4.83 18.14
C ILE A 69 48.28 6.33 17.97
N MET A 70 47.07 6.63 17.52
CA MET A 70 46.44 7.94 17.77
C MET A 70 45.02 7.72 18.25
N SER A 71 44.82 8.11 19.50
CA SER A 71 43.53 8.33 20.12
C SER A 71 42.86 9.51 19.40
N SER A 72 41.67 9.30 18.86
CA SER A 72 40.76 10.41 18.53
C SER A 72 39.33 9.98 18.82
N SER A 73 38.83 10.46 19.94
CA SER A 73 37.42 10.53 20.26
C SER A 73 36.69 11.33 19.18
N SER A 74 36.10 10.63 18.20
CA SER A 74 35.11 11.23 17.32
C SER A 74 33.77 11.20 18.04
N SER A 75 33.47 12.27 18.78
CA SER A 75 32.10 12.62 19.13
C SER A 75 31.32 12.77 17.83
N SER A 76 30.55 11.75 17.48
CA SER A 76 29.54 11.85 16.42
C SER A 76 28.42 12.75 16.94
N SER A 77 28.61 14.06 16.82
CA SER A 77 27.51 15.01 16.88
C SER A 77 26.63 14.73 15.67
N SER A 78 25.63 13.88 15.88
CA SER A 78 24.45 13.81 15.04
C SER A 78 23.91 15.23 14.91
N ALA A 79 24.24 15.89 13.81
CA ALA A 79 23.62 17.15 13.44
C ALA A 79 22.13 16.87 13.22
N ALA A 80 21.36 17.00 14.30
CA ALA A 80 19.92 17.06 14.24
C ALA A 80 19.59 18.13 13.21
N ALA A 81 18.96 17.71 12.11
CA ALA A 81 18.50 18.63 11.08
C ALA A 81 17.64 19.68 11.79
N ALA A 82 18.15 20.90 11.90
CA ALA A 82 17.47 21.99 12.55
C ALA A 82 16.15 22.21 11.83
N SER A 83 15.04 21.96 12.52
CA SER A 83 13.70 22.22 12.01
C SER A 83 13.63 23.71 11.68
N VAL A 84 13.53 24.06 10.39
CA VAL A 84 13.30 25.44 9.99
C VAL A 84 11.96 25.86 10.58
N PRO A 85 11.93 26.80 11.55
CA PRO A 85 10.67 27.21 12.14
C PRO A 85 9.79 27.82 11.04
N PHE A 86 8.52 27.42 10.99
CA PHE A 86 7.54 28.06 10.12
C PHE A 86 7.44 29.53 10.52
N GLN A 87 8.09 30.42 9.76
CA GLN A 87 8.13 31.85 10.05
C GLN A 87 6.75 32.52 9.93
N SER A 88 5.79 31.87 9.26
CA SER A 88 4.40 32.31 9.21
C SER A 88 3.43 31.12 9.30
N PRO A 89 2.42 31.16 10.18
CA PRO A 89 1.41 30.11 10.25
C PRO A 89 0.56 30.10 8.97
N ARG A 90 0.19 28.90 8.49
CA ARG A 90 -0.74 28.76 7.36
C ARG A 90 -2.12 29.25 7.78
N LYS A 91 -2.73 30.13 6.98
CA LYS A 91 -4.10 30.63 7.23
C LYS A 91 -5.15 29.65 6.71
N VAL A 92 -6.28 29.55 7.40
CA VAL A 92 -7.46 28.81 6.92
C VAL A 92 -8.10 29.61 5.78
N VAL A 93 -8.10 29.06 4.57
CA VAL A 93 -8.63 29.72 3.36
C VAL A 93 -10.10 29.40 3.08
N LYS A 94 -10.58 28.23 3.51
CA LYS A 94 -11.98 27.79 3.34
C LYS A 94 -12.37 26.90 4.53
N LYS A 95 -13.61 27.04 4.97
CA LYS A 95 -14.25 26.15 5.96
C LYS A 95 -15.41 25.45 5.28
N VAL A 96 -15.54 24.15 5.49
CA VAL A 96 -16.59 23.32 4.88
C VAL A 96 -17.22 22.49 5.98
N LEU A 97 -18.54 22.57 6.09
CA LEU A 97 -19.29 21.72 6.99
C LEU A 97 -19.59 20.39 6.30
N SER A 98 -19.15 19.29 6.87
CA SER A 98 -19.44 17.95 6.37
C SER A 98 -20.88 17.55 6.70
N LEU A 99 -21.74 17.55 5.68
CA LEU A 99 -23.14 17.15 5.81
C LEU A 99 -23.28 15.63 5.77
N SER A 100 -24.29 15.14 6.48
CA SER A 100 -24.61 13.72 6.57
C SER A 100 -25.25 13.24 5.26
N GLN A 101 -24.82 12.08 4.76
CA GLN A 101 -25.40 11.40 3.60
C GLN A 101 -25.35 9.87 3.79
N SER A 102 -26.21 9.15 3.07
CA SER A 102 -26.23 7.69 3.06
C SER A 102 -25.24 7.14 2.03
N GLU A 103 -24.53 6.07 2.40
CA GLU A 103 -23.60 5.33 1.53
C GLU A 103 -23.69 3.83 1.81
N GLY A 104 -23.10 3.02 0.93
CA GLY A 104 -23.06 1.56 1.08
C GLY A 104 -24.44 0.94 1.28
N GLN A 105 -24.54 0.00 2.22
CA GLN A 105 -25.81 -0.59 2.64
C GLN A 105 -26.21 -0.05 4.01
N GLY A 106 -26.83 1.14 4.05
CA GLY A 106 -27.36 1.74 5.28
C GLY A 106 -26.32 2.43 6.16
N ALA A 107 -25.10 2.67 5.65
CA ALA A 107 -24.09 3.46 6.35
C ALA A 107 -24.43 4.96 6.26
N THR A 108 -24.09 5.70 7.31
CA THR A 108 -24.14 7.17 7.31
C THR A 108 -22.71 7.70 7.30
N VAL A 109 -22.42 8.63 6.39
CA VAL A 109 -21.13 9.31 6.32
C VAL A 109 -21.30 10.83 6.32
N ARG A 110 -20.28 11.54 6.80
CA ARG A 110 -20.13 12.98 6.67
C ARG A 110 -18.96 13.26 5.73
N ARG A 111 -19.27 13.65 4.49
CA ARG A 111 -18.27 13.88 3.44
C ARG A 111 -17.73 15.30 3.47
N SER A 112 -16.41 15.43 3.49
CA SER A 112 -15.70 16.71 3.35
C SER A 112 -15.12 16.85 1.93
N ILE A 113 -13.94 16.28 1.69
CA ILE A 113 -13.31 16.16 0.37
C ILE A 113 -14.13 15.18 -0.47
N GLY A 114 -14.30 15.47 -1.76
CA GLY A 114 -15.15 14.72 -2.68
C GLY A 114 -16.62 15.15 -2.64
N GLY A 115 -17.00 16.06 -1.74
CA GLY A 115 -18.32 16.68 -1.69
C GLY A 115 -18.49 17.81 -2.72
N HIS A 116 -19.69 18.39 -2.81
CA HIS A 116 -19.99 19.45 -3.76
C HIS A 116 -19.09 20.69 -3.58
N GLU A 117 -18.77 21.03 -2.33
CA GLU A 117 -17.95 22.20 -1.95
C GLU A 117 -16.45 22.03 -2.24
N VAL A 118 -15.94 20.81 -2.20
CA VAL A 118 -14.52 20.46 -2.41
C VAL A 118 -14.46 19.18 -3.23
N ARG A 119 -14.78 19.28 -4.52
CA ARG A 119 -14.84 18.13 -5.42
C ARG A 119 -13.51 17.40 -5.56
N ASN A 120 -12.41 18.16 -5.51
CA ASN A 120 -11.05 17.64 -5.62
C ASN A 120 -10.11 18.46 -4.74
N LEU A 121 -9.22 17.78 -4.03
CA LEU A 121 -8.12 18.40 -3.32
C LEU A 121 -6.87 17.55 -3.54
N ASP A 122 -6.38 17.51 -4.78
CA ASP A 122 -5.26 16.66 -5.20
C ASP A 122 -4.09 16.76 -4.20
N PRO A 123 -3.59 15.63 -3.65
CA PRO A 123 -3.85 14.24 -4.04
C PRO A 123 -5.05 13.55 -3.38
N PHE A 124 -5.83 14.23 -2.55
CA PHE A 124 -6.96 13.66 -1.82
C PHE A 124 -8.24 13.67 -2.66
N LEU A 125 -8.86 12.50 -2.79
CA LEU A 125 -10.05 12.29 -3.61
C LEU A 125 -11.34 12.36 -2.78
N LEU A 126 -11.29 11.85 -1.55
CA LEU A 126 -12.45 11.71 -0.67
C LEU A 126 -11.99 11.67 0.78
N LEU A 127 -12.74 12.31 1.68
CA LEU A 127 -12.58 12.15 3.13
C LEU A 127 -13.96 12.08 3.78
N ASP A 128 -14.29 10.91 4.29
CA ASP A 128 -15.53 10.62 5.00
C ASP A 128 -15.25 10.33 6.47
N GLU A 129 -16.05 10.91 7.36
CA GLU A 129 -16.27 10.37 8.70
C GLU A 129 -17.49 9.46 8.64
N PHE A 130 -17.33 8.17 8.96
CA PHE A 130 -18.43 7.21 8.91
C PHE A 130 -18.96 6.89 10.31
N SER A 131 -20.26 6.57 10.37
CA SER A 131 -20.94 6.02 11.54
C SER A 131 -21.87 4.90 11.08
N VAL A 132 -21.57 3.67 11.49
CA VAL A 132 -22.23 2.47 10.95
C VAL A 132 -22.50 1.46 12.06
N SER A 133 -23.68 0.85 12.07
CA SER A 133 -24.07 -0.23 12.98
C SER A 133 -24.60 -1.43 12.20
N LYS A 134 -24.43 -2.64 12.72
CA LYS A 134 -25.01 -3.84 12.10
C LYS A 134 -26.53 -3.70 11.88
N PRO A 135 -27.10 -4.30 10.82
CA PRO A 135 -26.43 -5.09 9.77
C PRO A 135 -25.86 -4.22 8.63
N ALA A 136 -25.85 -2.89 8.76
CA ALA A 136 -25.33 -1.99 7.75
C ALA A 136 -23.80 -2.10 7.62
N GLY A 137 -23.28 -1.65 6.48
CA GLY A 137 -21.84 -1.72 6.17
C GLY A 137 -21.54 -1.33 4.74
N PHE A 138 -20.33 -1.65 4.31
CA PHE A 138 -19.88 -1.52 2.94
C PHE A 138 -19.65 -2.93 2.37
N PRO A 139 -20.69 -3.55 1.79
CA PRO A 139 -20.57 -4.90 1.21
C PRO A 139 -19.61 -4.89 0.01
N ASP A 140 -19.41 -6.04 -0.64
CA ASP A 140 -18.49 -6.22 -1.78
C ASP A 140 -18.55 -5.04 -2.77
N HIS A 141 -17.46 -4.28 -2.88
CA HIS A 141 -17.33 -3.13 -3.77
C HIS A 141 -15.90 -3.00 -4.33
N PRO A 142 -15.73 -2.47 -5.57
CA PRO A 142 -14.42 -2.36 -6.21
C PRO A 142 -13.71 -1.04 -5.93
N HIS A 143 -12.37 -1.06 -5.93
CA HIS A 143 -11.49 0.12 -6.00
C HIS A 143 -10.40 -0.08 -7.04
N ARG A 144 -9.91 1.00 -7.66
CA ARG A 144 -8.80 0.98 -8.63
C ARG A 144 -8.12 2.33 -8.76
N GLY A 145 -6.78 2.33 -8.82
CA GLY A 145 -5.97 3.49 -9.20
C GLY A 145 -5.73 4.52 -8.09
N PHE A 146 -6.07 4.21 -6.85
CA PHE A 146 -5.83 5.03 -5.67
C PHE A 146 -5.60 4.14 -4.43
N GLU A 147 -5.36 4.77 -3.29
CA GLU A 147 -5.24 4.12 -1.99
C GLU A 147 -6.42 4.52 -1.10
N THR A 148 -6.88 3.61 -0.25
CA THR A 148 -7.83 3.91 0.82
C THR A 148 -7.12 3.79 2.17
N VAL A 149 -7.39 4.72 3.07
CA VAL A 149 -6.86 4.72 4.44
C VAL A 149 -8.04 4.76 5.39
N THR A 150 -8.23 3.65 6.12
CA THR A 150 -9.26 3.51 7.15
C THR A 150 -8.60 3.70 8.51
N TYR A 151 -9.05 4.70 9.28
CA TYR A 151 -8.60 4.96 10.65
C TYR A 151 -9.79 4.85 11.60
N MET A 152 -9.76 3.90 12.53
CA MET A 152 -10.88 3.66 13.45
C MET A 152 -10.81 4.59 14.66
N LEU A 153 -11.87 5.37 14.87
CA LEU A 153 -11.99 6.26 16.03
C LEU A 153 -12.65 5.56 17.22
N ASP A 154 -13.64 4.71 16.95
CA ASP A 154 -14.34 3.93 17.97
C ASP A 154 -14.99 2.68 17.35
N GLY A 155 -14.96 1.57 18.07
CA GLY A 155 -15.50 0.29 17.63
C GLY A 155 -14.53 -0.57 16.82
N VAL A 156 -15.08 -1.46 15.99
CA VAL A 156 -14.32 -2.47 15.27
C VAL A 156 -14.97 -2.84 13.93
N PHE A 157 -14.15 -2.88 12.90
CA PHE A 157 -14.50 -3.31 11.55
C PHE A 157 -13.75 -4.60 11.19
N THR A 158 -14.38 -5.45 10.39
CA THR A 158 -13.71 -6.54 9.67
C THR A 158 -13.75 -6.26 8.18
N HIS A 159 -12.68 -6.62 7.49
CA HIS A 159 -12.62 -6.54 6.04
C HIS A 159 -12.27 -7.90 5.43
N GLN A 160 -12.73 -8.11 4.21
CA GLN A 160 -12.41 -9.30 3.41
C GLN A 160 -12.28 -8.91 1.94
N ASP A 161 -11.23 -9.40 1.27
CA ASP A 161 -11.01 -9.17 -0.17
C ASP A 161 -11.20 -10.43 -1.02
N PHE A 162 -11.41 -10.22 -2.33
CA PHE A 162 -11.61 -11.26 -3.33
C PHE A 162 -10.47 -12.30 -3.46
N SER A 163 -9.29 -11.99 -2.93
CA SER A 163 -8.12 -12.89 -2.90
C SER A 163 -8.03 -13.69 -1.59
N GLY A 164 -8.97 -13.47 -0.67
CA GLY A 164 -9.08 -14.17 0.60
C GLY A 164 -8.34 -13.49 1.76
N HIS A 165 -7.77 -12.29 1.57
CA HIS A 165 -7.20 -11.53 2.67
C HIS A 165 -8.33 -11.05 3.59
N THR A 166 -8.13 -11.19 4.89
CA THR A 166 -9.09 -10.75 5.91
C THR A 166 -8.35 -10.12 7.07
N GLY A 167 -8.96 -9.14 7.71
CA GLY A 167 -8.42 -8.55 8.92
C GLY A 167 -9.48 -7.84 9.75
N THR A 168 -9.05 -7.36 10.92
CA THR A 168 -9.90 -6.66 11.89
C THR A 168 -9.22 -5.35 12.26
N ILE A 169 -9.92 -4.24 12.06
CA ILE A 169 -9.46 -2.88 12.36
C ILE A 169 -10.20 -2.42 13.62
N ARG A 170 -9.52 -2.31 14.75
CA ARG A 170 -10.09 -1.88 16.04
C ARG A 170 -9.84 -0.40 16.29
N THR A 171 -10.45 0.15 17.34
CA THR A 171 -10.20 1.51 17.81
C THR A 171 -8.70 1.85 17.83
N GLY A 172 -8.35 2.90 17.09
CA GLY A 172 -6.99 3.40 16.95
C GLY A 172 -6.13 2.68 15.92
N ASP A 173 -6.58 1.59 15.32
CA ASP A 173 -5.88 0.87 14.25
C ASP A 173 -6.02 1.62 12.91
N VAL A 174 -5.08 1.37 12.01
CA VAL A 174 -5.07 1.89 10.63
C VAL A 174 -4.96 0.74 9.64
N GLN A 175 -5.78 0.78 8.60
CA GLN A 175 -5.54 0.04 7.37
C GLN A 175 -5.20 1.03 6.25
N TRP A 176 -4.04 0.84 5.62
CA TRP A 176 -3.65 1.56 4.40
C TRP A 176 -3.63 0.58 3.23
N MET A 177 -4.68 0.60 2.42
CA MET A 177 -4.85 -0.28 1.28
C MET A 177 -4.48 0.45 -0.02
N THR A 178 -3.41 0.01 -0.67
CA THR A 178 -3.12 0.36 -2.06
C THR A 178 -4.01 -0.50 -2.97
N ALA A 179 -5.02 0.07 -3.64
CA ALA A 179 -5.88 -0.70 -4.54
C ALA A 179 -5.21 -1.03 -5.89
N GLY A 180 -4.32 -0.15 -6.36
CA GLY A 180 -3.55 -0.36 -7.60
C GLY A 180 -4.43 -0.75 -8.78
N ARG A 181 -4.09 -1.84 -9.48
CA ARG A 181 -4.83 -2.31 -10.65
C ARG A 181 -6.27 -2.75 -10.39
N GLY A 182 -6.66 -2.99 -9.13
CA GLY A 182 -8.01 -3.38 -8.78
C GLY A 182 -8.09 -4.30 -7.58
N ILE A 183 -9.03 -4.03 -6.69
CA ILE A 183 -9.44 -4.89 -5.58
C ILE A 183 -10.95 -4.86 -5.45
N VAL A 184 -11.56 -5.98 -5.06
CA VAL A 184 -12.95 -6.04 -4.60
C VAL A 184 -12.91 -6.50 -3.15
N HIS A 185 -13.54 -5.73 -2.26
CA HIS A 185 -13.52 -6.02 -0.83
C HIS A 185 -14.82 -5.59 -0.15
N SER A 186 -15.00 -6.04 1.09
CA SER A 186 -16.06 -5.61 2.00
C SER A 186 -15.47 -5.07 3.29
N GLU A 187 -16.17 -4.12 3.91
CA GLU A 187 -15.81 -3.49 5.18
C GLU A 187 -17.08 -3.41 6.05
N MET A 188 -17.15 -4.27 7.07
CA MET A 188 -18.37 -4.50 7.84
C MET A 188 -18.11 -4.30 9.33
N PRO A 189 -19.05 -3.68 10.09
CA PRO A 189 -19.01 -3.67 11.54
C PRO A 189 -18.88 -5.07 12.15
N ALA A 190 -17.90 -5.27 13.03
CA ALA A 190 -17.66 -6.57 13.67
C ALA A 190 -18.32 -6.69 15.06
N ALA A 191 -18.64 -5.57 15.71
CA ALA A 191 -19.35 -5.51 16.99
C ALA A 191 -20.74 -4.87 16.85
N ASP A 192 -21.55 -5.00 17.91
CA ASP A 192 -22.81 -4.28 18.04
C ASP A 192 -22.57 -2.81 18.43
N GLY A 193 -23.59 -1.97 18.25
CA GLY A 193 -23.48 -0.53 18.45
C GLY A 193 -22.94 0.21 17.23
N VAL A 194 -22.73 1.52 17.39
CA VAL A 194 -22.24 2.40 16.32
C VAL A 194 -20.72 2.35 16.29
N GLN A 195 -20.16 1.96 15.17
CA GLN A 195 -18.74 2.01 14.89
C GLN A 195 -18.43 3.30 14.13
N LYS A 196 -17.31 3.94 14.43
CA LYS A 196 -16.91 5.23 13.87
C LYS A 196 -15.47 5.22 13.41
N GLY A 197 -15.24 5.85 12.27
CA GLY A 197 -13.90 5.99 11.72
C GLY A 197 -13.82 7.02 10.62
N LEU A 198 -12.62 7.17 10.08
CA LEU A 198 -12.31 8.04 8.97
C LEU A 198 -11.88 7.19 7.77
N GLN A 199 -12.38 7.54 6.59
CA GLN A 199 -11.96 6.96 5.32
C GLN A 199 -11.37 8.07 4.44
N LEU A 200 -10.08 8.00 4.16
CA LEU A 200 -9.39 8.91 3.24
C LEU A 200 -9.02 8.17 1.96
N TRP A 201 -9.28 8.76 0.79
CA TRP A 201 -8.80 8.25 -0.49
C TRP A 201 -7.68 9.13 -1.03
N ILE A 202 -6.56 8.50 -1.38
CA ILE A 202 -5.35 9.17 -1.84
C ILE A 202 -5.05 8.71 -3.27
N ASN A 203 -5.03 9.66 -4.19
CA ASN A 203 -4.73 9.41 -5.60
C ASN A 203 -3.33 8.83 -5.76
N LEU A 204 -3.17 7.81 -6.61
CA LEU A 204 -1.87 7.33 -7.07
C LEU A 204 -1.43 8.06 -8.33
N ALA A 205 -0.12 8.33 -8.45
CA ALA A 205 0.48 8.80 -9.68
C ALA A 205 0.22 7.81 -10.84
N SER A 206 0.16 8.30 -12.08
CA SER A 206 -0.18 7.49 -13.27
C SER A 206 0.61 6.17 -13.36
N LYS A 207 1.92 6.21 -13.13
CA LYS A 207 2.82 5.04 -13.15
C LYS A 207 2.47 3.98 -12.10
N ASP A 208 1.82 4.37 -11.01
CA ASP A 208 1.52 3.52 -9.86
C ASP A 208 0.06 3.00 -9.88
N LYS A 209 -0.81 3.51 -10.76
CA LYS A 209 -2.24 3.13 -10.80
C LYS A 209 -2.51 1.67 -11.16
N MET A 210 -1.52 0.95 -11.70
CA MET A 210 -1.67 -0.42 -12.19
C MET A 210 -0.78 -1.44 -11.47
N ILE A 211 -0.21 -1.06 -10.33
CA ILE A 211 0.57 -1.97 -9.49
C ILE A 211 -0.31 -3.01 -8.80
N GLU A 212 0.31 -4.06 -8.26
CA GLU A 212 -0.34 -5.02 -7.37
C GLU A 212 -1.02 -4.34 -6.17
N PRO A 213 -2.24 -4.76 -5.79
CA PRO A 213 -2.84 -4.35 -4.52
C PRO A 213 -1.95 -4.73 -3.33
N ARG A 214 -1.95 -3.92 -2.27
CA ARG A 214 -1.16 -4.16 -1.06
C ARG A 214 -1.84 -3.57 0.16
N TYR A 215 -1.70 -4.23 1.30
CA TYR A 215 -2.09 -3.71 2.61
C TYR A 215 -0.87 -3.31 3.45
N GLN A 216 -1.02 -2.25 4.23
CA GLN A 216 -0.20 -1.94 5.40
C GLN A 216 -1.16 -1.74 6.57
N GLU A 217 -1.15 -2.65 7.52
CA GLU A 217 -2.04 -2.66 8.68
C GLU A 217 -1.21 -2.35 9.92
N LEU A 218 -1.66 -1.37 10.70
CA LEU A 218 -1.01 -0.97 11.94
C LEU A 218 -2.02 -1.07 13.07
N GLU A 219 -1.68 -1.85 14.07
CA GLU A 219 -2.41 -1.81 15.33
C GLU A 219 -2.13 -0.49 16.04
N SER A 220 -3.06 -0.04 16.88
CA SER A 220 -2.97 1.21 17.63
C SER A 220 -1.66 1.35 18.44
N LYS A 221 -1.09 0.23 18.89
CA LYS A 221 0.17 0.14 19.63
C LYS A 221 1.41 0.38 18.75
N ASP A 222 1.30 0.10 17.45
CA ASP A 222 2.37 0.20 16.46
C ASP A 222 2.36 1.56 15.73
N ILE A 223 1.33 2.38 15.96
CA ILE A 223 1.27 3.77 15.48
C ILE A 223 2.24 4.62 16.29
N SER A 224 3.19 5.25 15.59
CA SER A 224 4.15 6.17 16.20
C SER A 224 3.44 7.34 16.88
N GLN A 225 3.89 7.68 18.09
CA GLN A 225 3.33 8.75 18.89
C GLN A 225 4.42 9.69 19.37
N ALA A 226 4.07 10.96 19.51
CA ALA A 226 4.91 11.96 20.14
C ALA A 226 4.05 12.94 20.95
N GLU A 227 4.67 13.60 21.92
CA GLU A 227 3.99 14.63 22.72
C GLU A 227 4.96 15.76 23.01
N LYS A 228 4.49 17.00 22.87
CA LYS A 228 5.27 18.20 23.19
C LYS A 228 4.34 19.32 23.62
N HIS A 229 4.66 19.97 24.75
CA HIS A 229 3.94 21.15 25.26
C HIS A 229 2.41 20.96 25.33
N GLY A 230 1.94 19.81 25.85
CA GLY A 230 0.50 19.52 25.97
C GLY A 230 -0.20 19.14 24.66
N VAL A 231 0.54 18.96 23.56
CA VAL A 231 0.04 18.47 22.28
C VAL A 231 0.53 17.04 22.05
N LYS A 232 -0.39 16.08 22.11
CA LYS A 232 -0.15 14.69 21.74
C LYS A 232 -0.50 14.49 20.27
N VAL A 233 0.32 13.72 19.55
CA VAL A 233 0.09 13.36 18.16
C VAL A 233 0.27 11.86 17.94
N ARG A 234 -0.69 11.24 17.25
CA ARG A 234 -0.56 9.92 16.63
C ARG A 234 -0.21 10.14 15.16
N ILE A 235 0.91 9.58 14.71
CA ILE A 235 1.53 9.87 13.42
C ILE A 235 1.22 8.70 12.49
N ILE A 236 0.09 8.79 11.79
CA ILE A 236 -0.38 7.75 10.87
C ILE A 236 0.54 7.70 9.64
N ALA A 237 0.89 8.86 9.07
CA ALA A 237 1.88 8.98 8.00
C ALA A 237 2.66 10.29 8.11
N GLY A 238 3.92 10.27 7.67
CA GLY A 238 4.84 11.41 7.74
C GLY A 238 5.66 11.45 9.03
N GLU A 239 5.99 12.65 9.50
CA GLU A 239 6.85 12.89 10.66
C GLU A 239 6.36 14.09 11.47
N ALA A 240 6.33 13.96 12.79
CA ALA A 240 6.07 15.05 13.73
C ALA A 240 6.96 14.94 14.95
N PHE A 241 7.42 16.08 15.47
CA PHE A 241 8.28 16.15 16.66
C PHE A 241 9.52 15.22 16.61
N GLY A 242 10.08 15.03 15.41
CA GLY A 242 11.25 14.16 15.18
C GLY A 242 10.94 12.66 15.17
N VAL A 243 9.66 12.26 15.28
CA VAL A 243 9.21 10.88 15.22
C VAL A 243 8.52 10.63 13.88
N ARG A 244 8.87 9.54 13.20
CA ARG A 244 8.40 9.20 11.85
C ARG A 244 7.54 7.94 11.86
N SER A 245 6.44 7.97 11.10
CA SER A 245 5.58 6.79 10.88
C SER A 245 6.32 5.70 10.09
N PRO A 246 6.07 4.41 10.38
CA PRO A 246 6.58 3.30 9.58
C PRO A 246 5.83 3.12 8.25
N VAL A 247 4.70 3.80 8.03
CA VAL A 247 3.91 3.68 6.80
C VAL A 247 4.69 4.17 5.59
N TYR A 248 4.76 3.34 4.57
CA TYR A 248 5.22 3.76 3.25
C TYR A 248 4.04 4.34 2.46
N ALA A 249 3.96 5.67 2.39
CA ALA A 249 2.99 6.40 1.57
C ALA A 249 3.54 6.62 0.16
N ARG A 250 2.94 5.96 -0.85
CA ARG A 250 3.39 6.05 -2.25
C ARG A 250 3.24 7.45 -2.82
N THR A 251 2.09 8.07 -2.54
CA THR A 251 1.90 9.50 -2.71
C THR A 251 2.29 10.17 -1.40
N PRO A 252 3.35 11.01 -1.36
CA PRO A 252 3.82 11.63 -0.13
C PRO A 252 2.70 12.32 0.64
N THR A 253 2.41 11.82 1.85
CA THR A 253 1.25 12.23 2.64
C THR A 253 1.65 12.40 4.11
N MET A 254 1.13 13.45 4.74
CA MET A 254 1.12 13.61 6.19
C MET A 254 -0.29 13.36 6.70
N TYR A 255 -0.43 12.42 7.62
CA TYR A 255 -1.70 12.10 8.28
C TYR A 255 -1.43 12.00 9.78
N MET A 256 -2.04 12.89 10.55
CA MET A 256 -1.83 13.01 11.99
C MET A 256 -3.17 13.17 12.71
N ASP A 257 -3.29 12.50 13.86
CA ASP A 257 -4.39 12.68 14.80
C ASP A 257 -3.84 13.40 16.04
N PHE A 258 -4.37 14.58 16.32
CA PHE A 258 -3.90 15.47 17.38
C PHE A 258 -4.90 15.52 18.53
N THR A 259 -4.38 15.45 19.75
CA THR A 259 -5.11 15.76 20.98
C THR A 259 -4.37 16.87 21.71
N MET A 260 -5.07 17.97 22.02
CA MET A 260 -4.49 19.14 22.67
C MET A 260 -5.12 19.31 24.05
N GLN A 261 -4.29 19.50 25.07
CA GLN A 261 -4.77 19.94 26.38
C GLN A 261 -5.29 21.39 26.29
N PRO A 262 -6.29 21.76 27.10
CA PRO A 262 -6.83 23.12 27.15
C PRO A 262 -5.80 24.20 27.45
#